data_AF-A0A267FLB1-F1
#
_entry.id   AF-A0A267FLB1-F1
#
_cell.length_a   1.000
_cell.length_b   1.000
_cell.length_c   1.000
_cell.angle_alpha   90.00
_cell.angle_beta   90.00
_cell.angle_gamma   90.00
#
_symmetry.space_group_name_H-M   'P 1'
#
loop_
_entity.id
_entity.type
_entity.pdbx_description
1 polymer ?
#
loop_
_entity_poly.entity_id
_entity_poly.type
_entity_poly.pdbx_seq_one_letter_code
_entity_poly.pdbx_strand_id
1 'polypeptide(L)'
;CKKSNLNLSASKLINQKISCTMSSAADRQEQYDSLYLSILQREGTLPAFFDSLFSFLMRRTDYYYQLTENGPRDRGFPPGAAFDMVKQSFKKHEALFKATAAATAAATAANS
;
A
#
# COMPACT_ATOMS: atom_id res chain seq x y z
N CYS A 1 -35.01 16.81 40.79
CA CYS A 1 -34.41 18.11 40.40
C CYS A 1 -32.90 18.00 40.15
N LYS A 2 -32.48 17.77 38.91
CA LYS A 2 -31.30 18.42 38.29
C LYS A 2 -31.31 18.10 36.80
N LYS A 3 -31.39 19.15 35.99
CA LYS A 3 -31.32 19.12 34.53
C LYS A 3 -29.87 18.88 34.13
N SER A 4 -29.59 17.87 33.31
CA SER A 4 -28.37 17.82 32.51
C SER A 4 -28.75 17.70 31.04
N ASN A 5 -28.46 18.79 30.34
CA ASN A 5 -28.62 19.08 28.92
C ASN A 5 -28.30 17.88 28.00
N LEU A 6 -29.33 17.25 27.42
CA LEU A 6 -29.18 16.57 26.12
C LEU A 6 -29.38 17.62 25.01
N ASN A 7 -28.35 18.41 24.75
CA ASN A 7 -28.21 19.13 23.49
C ASN A 7 -26.91 18.68 22.82
N LEU A 8 -26.88 17.39 22.45
CA LEU A 8 -25.97 16.97 21.40
C LEU A 8 -26.75 17.13 20.09
N SER A 9 -26.63 18.32 19.49
CA SER A 9 -27.25 18.66 18.21
C SER A 9 -27.01 17.53 17.20
N ALA A 10 -28.04 17.18 16.43
CA ALA A 10 -27.94 16.21 15.34
C ALA A 10 -26.74 16.49 14.41
N SER A 11 -26.31 17.75 14.33
CA SER A 11 -25.09 18.19 13.63
C SER A 11 -23.80 17.54 14.15
N LYS A 12 -23.66 17.27 15.46
CA LYS A 12 -22.50 16.56 16.03
C LYS A 12 -22.50 15.08 15.67
N LEU A 13 -23.67 14.45 15.59
CA LEU A 13 -23.79 13.06 15.15
C LEU A 13 -23.54 12.93 13.64
N ILE A 14 -23.94 13.93 12.85
CA ILE A 14 -23.66 14.00 11.40
C ILE A 14 -22.16 14.18 11.17
N ASN A 15 -21.49 15.09 11.89
CA ASN A 15 -20.04 15.30 11.76
C ASN A 15 -19.22 14.08 12.24
N GLN A 16 -19.68 13.36 13.27
CA GLN A 16 -19.03 12.13 13.71
C GLN A 16 -19.27 10.94 12.74
N LYS A 17 -20.42 10.90 12.08
CA LYS A 17 -20.77 9.86 11.10
C LYS A 17 -20.10 10.10 9.73
N ILE A 18 -19.75 11.35 9.41
CA ILE A 18 -18.94 11.74 8.25
C ILE A 18 -17.46 11.34 8.45
N SER A 19 -16.95 11.34 9.68
CA SER A 19 -15.57 10.91 9.98
C SER A 19 -15.30 9.42 9.75
N CYS A 20 -16.35 8.59 9.64
CA CYS A 20 -16.24 7.14 9.50
C CYS A 20 -16.46 6.67 8.04
N THR A 21 -16.78 7.57 7.10
CA THR A 21 -17.16 7.25 5.72
C THR A 21 -16.29 7.95 4.67
N MET A 22 -15.01 8.18 4.98
CA MET A 22 -14.02 8.59 3.99
C MET A 22 -12.77 7.76 4.24
N SER A 23 -12.71 6.58 3.63
CA SER A 23 -11.42 5.93 3.37
C SER A 23 -11.18 6.12 1.88
N SER A 24 -10.71 7.32 1.54
CA SER A 24 -10.17 7.61 0.22
C SER A 24 -9.02 6.66 -0.06
N ALA A 25 -8.76 6.37 -1.33
CA ALA A 25 -7.57 5.59 -1.71
C ALA A 25 -6.27 6.26 -1.23
N ALA A 26 -6.25 7.60 -1.12
CA ALA A 26 -5.15 8.36 -0.55
C ALA A 26 -4.95 8.06 0.95
N ASP A 27 -6.03 8.05 1.74
CA ASP A 27 -5.97 7.76 3.18
C ASP A 27 -5.43 6.34 3.44
N ARG A 28 -5.78 5.36 2.58
CA ARG A 28 -5.20 4.01 2.66
C ARG A 28 -3.71 4.01 2.36
N GLN A 29 -3.28 4.80 1.37
CA GLN A 29 -1.87 4.92 1.03
C GLN A 29 -1.08 5.51 2.20
N GLU A 30 -1.57 6.56 2.85
CA GLU A 30 -0.92 7.16 4.02
C GLU A 30 -0.81 6.18 5.21
N GLN A 31 -1.85 5.37 5.43
CA GLN A 31 -1.82 4.31 6.45
C GLN A 31 -0.76 3.25 6.14
N TYR A 32 -0.69 2.82 4.87
CA TYR A 32 0.33 1.85 4.44
C TYR A 32 1.73 2.44 4.51
N ASP A 33 1.93 3.68 4.08
CA ASP A 33 3.21 4.38 4.14
C ASP A 33 3.71 4.45 5.59
N SER A 34 2.83 4.78 6.54
CA SER A 34 3.16 4.78 7.97
C SER A 34 3.65 3.41 8.47
N LEU A 35 2.99 2.32 8.04
CA LEU A 35 3.39 0.96 8.40
C LEU A 35 4.71 0.58 7.74
N TYR A 36 4.90 0.84 6.44
CA TYR A 36 6.12 0.53 5.72
C TYR A 36 7.32 1.30 6.28
N LEU A 37 7.14 2.59 6.63
CA LEU A 37 8.17 3.38 7.29
C LEU A 37 8.58 2.76 8.63
N SER A 38 7.63 2.27 9.42
CA SER A 38 7.92 1.64 10.71
C SER A 38 8.74 0.35 10.57
N ILE A 39 8.52 -0.43 9.50
CA ILE A 39 9.28 -1.64 9.20
C ILE A 39 10.66 -1.25 8.65
N LEU A 40 10.72 -0.31 7.71
CA LEU A 40 11.96 0.16 7.11
C LEU A 40 12.93 0.76 8.15
N GLN A 41 12.41 1.51 9.12
CA GLN A 41 13.21 2.03 10.24
C GLN A 41 13.81 0.91 11.11
N ARG A 42 13.10 -0.21 11.29
CA ARG A 42 13.61 -1.37 12.05
C ARG A 42 14.69 -2.12 11.29
N GLU A 43 14.52 -2.32 9.98
CA GLU A 43 15.48 -3.03 9.13
C GLU A 43 16.71 -2.18 8.78
N GLY A 44 16.58 -0.85 8.80
CA GLY A 44 17.67 0.12 8.66
C GLY A 44 18.20 0.30 7.22
N THR A 45 17.99 -0.66 6.33
CA THR A 45 18.40 -0.58 4.92
C THR A 45 17.32 -1.12 3.98
N LEU A 46 17.28 -0.62 2.74
CA LEU A 46 16.36 -1.11 1.72
C LEU A 46 16.57 -2.59 1.37
N PRO A 47 17.81 -3.11 1.19
CA PRO A 47 18.02 -4.54 0.94
C PRO A 47 17.48 -5.43 2.07
N ALA A 48 17.75 -5.08 3.34
CA ALA A 48 17.23 -5.83 4.49
C ALA A 48 15.69 -5.81 4.55
N PHE A 49 15.08 -4.66 4.24
CA PHE A 49 13.63 -4.55 4.11
C PHE A 49 13.05 -5.48 3.03
N PHE A 50 13.67 -5.53 1.84
CA PHE A 50 13.23 -6.43 0.79
C PHE A 50 13.40 -7.90 1.18
N ASP A 51 14.52 -8.27 1.82
CA ASP A 51 14.72 -9.61 2.34
C ASP A 51 13.63 -9.98 3.36
N SER A 52 13.30 -9.08 4.29
CA SER A 52 12.22 -9.27 5.26
C SER A 52 10.85 -9.46 4.58
N LEU A 53 10.56 -8.66 3.55
CA LEU A 53 9.34 -8.78 2.73
C LEU A 53 9.25 -10.13 2.00
N PHE A 54 10.30 -10.52 1.27
CA PHE A 54 10.32 -11.79 0.54
C PHE A 54 10.31 -13.00 1.50
N SER A 55 10.97 -12.87 2.64
CA SER A 55 10.96 -13.86 3.73
C SER A 55 9.56 -14.04 4.33
N PHE A 56 8.77 -12.96 4.45
CA PHE A 56 7.36 -13.02 4.83
C PHE A 56 6.52 -13.73 3.76
N LEU A 57 6.66 -13.35 2.49
CA LEU A 57 5.94 -13.98 1.38
C LEU A 57 6.22 -15.49 1.31
N MET A 58 7.47 -15.90 1.52
CA MET A 58 7.86 -17.31 1.55
C MET A 58 7.16 -18.13 2.64
N ARG A 59 6.99 -17.57 3.85
CA ARG A 59 6.47 -18.33 4.99
C ARG A 59 4.97 -18.22 5.18
N ARG A 60 4.37 -17.10 4.76
CA ARG A 60 3.00 -16.72 5.15
C ARG A 60 2.04 -16.67 3.97
N THR A 61 2.54 -16.77 2.75
CA THR A 61 1.70 -16.76 1.55
C THR A 61 2.03 -17.95 0.66
N ASP A 62 1.24 -18.11 -0.39
CA ASP A 62 1.44 -19.12 -1.41
C ASP A 62 2.33 -18.64 -2.57
N TYR A 63 3.00 -17.49 -2.40
CA TYR A 63 3.70 -16.75 -3.45
C TYR A 63 4.79 -17.53 -4.20
N TYR A 64 5.46 -18.46 -3.52
CA TYR A 64 6.53 -19.28 -4.11
C TYR A 64 6.10 -20.68 -4.53
N TYR A 65 4.86 -21.10 -4.25
CA TYR A 65 4.40 -22.40 -4.72
C TYR A 65 4.14 -22.34 -6.22
N GLN A 66 4.50 -23.41 -6.92
CA GLN A 66 4.25 -23.55 -8.35
C GLN A 66 3.03 -24.43 -8.58
N LEU A 67 2.22 -24.08 -9.58
CA LEU A 67 1.22 -25.02 -10.11
C LEU A 67 1.96 -26.21 -10.71
N THR A 68 1.68 -27.40 -10.19
CA THR A 68 2.15 -28.67 -10.75
C THR A 68 0.94 -29.43 -11.28
N GLU A 69 1.06 -30.07 -12.46
CA GLU A 69 -0.05 -30.83 -13.07
C GLU A 69 -0.57 -31.96 -12.16
N ASN A 70 0.30 -32.47 -11.27
CA ASN A 70 0.00 -33.56 -10.33
C ASN A 70 -0.21 -33.09 -8.89
N GLY A 71 -0.18 -31.78 -8.63
CA GLY A 71 -0.40 -31.21 -7.30
C GLY A 71 -1.88 -30.93 -7.01
N PRO A 72 -2.24 -30.58 -5.77
CA PRO A 72 -3.55 -30.00 -5.50
C PRO A 72 -3.73 -28.77 -6.41
N ARG A 73 -4.74 -28.81 -7.30
CA ARG A 73 -4.92 -27.87 -8.43
C ARG A 73 -5.08 -26.39 -8.02
N ASP A 74 -5.16 -26.10 -6.74
CA ASP A 74 -5.62 -24.81 -6.22
C ASP A 74 -4.52 -23.95 -5.58
N ARG A 75 -3.25 -24.33 -5.65
CA ARG A 75 -2.18 -23.60 -4.94
C ARG A 75 -0.98 -23.25 -5.83
N GLY A 76 -0.63 -21.97 -5.83
CA GLY A 76 0.60 -21.44 -6.43
C GLY A 76 0.40 -20.63 -7.69
N PHE A 77 1.52 -20.30 -8.34
CA PHE A 77 1.58 -19.56 -9.59
C PHE A 77 2.22 -20.40 -10.70
N PRO A 78 1.97 -20.07 -11.99
CA PRO A 78 2.74 -20.64 -13.08
C PRO A 78 4.24 -20.38 -12.91
N PRO A 79 5.12 -21.26 -13.43
CA PRO A 79 6.57 -21.02 -13.40
C PRO A 79 6.93 -19.64 -13.96
N GLY A 80 7.70 -18.86 -13.20
CA GLY A 80 8.12 -17.51 -13.59
C GLY A 80 7.13 -16.39 -13.27
N ALA A 81 5.84 -16.67 -13.08
CA ALA A 81 4.83 -15.64 -12.87
C ALA A 81 5.07 -14.82 -11.60
N ALA A 82 5.53 -15.44 -10.50
CA ALA A 82 5.86 -14.74 -9.26
C ALA A 82 6.91 -13.64 -9.49
N PHE A 83 8.02 -13.96 -10.17
CA PHE A 83 9.06 -12.98 -10.49
C PHE A 83 8.56 -11.89 -11.42
N ASP A 84 7.77 -12.26 -12.44
CA ASP A 84 7.18 -11.29 -13.37
C ASP A 84 6.27 -10.28 -12.66
N MET A 85 5.57 -10.65 -11.59
CA MET A 85 4.79 -9.71 -10.78
C MET A 85 5.65 -8.61 -10.16
N VAL A 86 6.79 -8.95 -9.56
CA VAL A 86 7.71 -7.96 -8.97
C VAL A 86 8.27 -7.07 -10.07
N LYS A 87 8.71 -7.67 -11.18
CA LYS A 87 9.28 -6.96 -12.33
C LYS A 87 8.28 -5.97 -12.93
N GLN A 88 7.01 -6.37 -13.09
CA GLN A 88 5.95 -5.51 -13.60
C GLN A 88 5.65 -4.37 -12.61
N SER A 89 5.57 -4.66 -11.32
CA SER A 89 5.37 -3.64 -10.28
C SER A 89 6.50 -2.61 -10.28
N PHE A 90 7.75 -3.06 -10.34
CA PHE A 90 8.92 -2.17 -10.42
C PHE A 90 8.85 -1.26 -11.65
N LYS A 91 8.63 -1.84 -12.85
CA LYS A 91 8.53 -1.09 -14.10
C LYS A 91 7.41 -0.05 -14.08
N LYS A 92 6.26 -0.38 -13.48
CA LYS A 92 5.14 0.55 -13.31
C LYS A 92 5.57 1.79 -12.52
N HIS A 93 6.22 1.61 -11.37
CA HIS A 93 6.63 2.72 -10.52
C HIS A 93 7.81 3.49 -11.12
N GLU A 94 8.73 2.81 -11.81
CA GLU A 94 9.78 3.47 -12.57
C GLU A 94 9.22 4.40 -13.65
N ALA A 95 8.22 3.93 -14.42
CA ALA A 95 7.56 4.74 -15.44
C ALA A 95 6.80 5.94 -14.82
N LEU A 96 6.08 5.72 -13.72
CA LEU A 96 5.40 6.79 -12.98
C LEU A 96 6.38 7.85 -12.49
N PHE A 97 7.50 7.44 -11.88
CA PHE A 97 8.52 8.35 -11.40
C PHE A 97 9.16 9.17 -12.53
N LYS A 98 9.47 8.54 -13.66
CA LYS A 98 9.99 9.25 -14.84
C LYS A 98 8.99 10.28 -15.37
N ALA A 99 7.70 9.93 -15.43
CA ALA A 99 6.66 10.83 -15.88
C ALA A 99 6.48 12.04 -14.93
N THR A 100 6.46 11.82 -13.61
CA THR A 100 6.35 12.92 -12.64
C THR A 100 7.59 13.80 -12.63
N ALA A 101 8.79 13.22 -12.71
CA ALA A 101 10.05 13.98 -12.80
C ALA A 101 10.14 14.83 -14.07
N ALA A 102 9.67 14.31 -15.21
CA ALA A 102 9.61 15.07 -16.45
C ALA A 102 8.60 16.23 -16.35
N ALA A 103 7.43 15.99 -15.73
CA ALA A 103 6.43 17.02 -15.54
C ALA A 103 6.89 18.14 -14.59
N THR A 104 7.59 17.82 -13.50
CA THR A 104 8.14 18.84 -12.58
C THR A 104 9.27 19.65 -13.23
N ALA A 105 10.11 19.03 -14.06
CA ALA A 105 11.13 19.73 -14.82
C ALA A 105 10.51 20.70 -15.84
N ALA A 106 9.47 20.26 -16.58
CA ALA A 106 8.75 21.11 -17.52
C ALA A 106 8.03 22.29 -16.82
N ALA A 107 7.42 22.05 -15.66
CA ALA A 107 6.75 23.10 -14.88
C ALA A 107 7.73 24.17 -14.36
N THR A 108 8.96 23.76 -14.02
CA THR A 108 10.00 24.69 -13.55
C THR A 108 10.53 25.54 -14.71
N ALA A 109 10.70 24.94 -15.89
CA ALA A 109 11.14 25.65 -17.11
C ALA A 109 10.10 26.67 -17.64
N ALA A 110 8.81 26.44 -17.41
CA ALA A 110 7.73 27.34 -17.84
C ALA A 110 7.52 28.55 -16.91
N ASN A 111 8.08 28.52 -15.70
CA ASN A 111 7.94 29.59 -14.69
C ASN A 111 9.25 30.38 -14.48
N SER A 112 10.18 30.27 -15.45
CA SER A 112 11.48 30.97 -15.55
C SER A 112 11.45 31.92 -16.74
#